data_AF-L9U8F3-F1
#
_entry.id   AF-L9U8F3-F1
#
_cell.length_a   1.000
_cell.length_b   1.000
_cell.length_c   1.000
_cell.angle_alpha   90.00
_cell.angle_beta   90.00
_cell.angle_gamma   90.00
#
_symmetry.space_group_name_H-M   'P 1'
#
loop_
_entity.id
_entity.type
_entity.pdbx_description
1 polymer ?
#
loop_
_entity_poly.entity_id
_entity_poly.type
_entity_poly.pdbx_seq_one_letter_code
_entity_poly.pdbx_strand_id
1 'polypeptide(L)'
;MTLDRAYYLLAAFYSLIVIIGVIAILAGGGTLLAPIHLLLGALSVIGLWGYILKRGFMNPRMWRPLAGVLAVGIVIQMFIMLTTALSSVLLTWMLTSSIFSVMLVIMLYRYGDRDQPLWASDEERTAARQLDVLLSDSSPLTAIKRDGSRENSVKVTKSNGGYRASVTRRSQEGQERFEERFQYPETLVFFLEKFTSVTVDDFRRSASLDDRESAAATV
;
A
#
# COMPACT_ATOMS: atom_id res chain seq x y z
N MET A 1 -24.29 -9.77 -12.82
CA MET A 1 -23.30 -8.88 -13.47
C MET A 1 -22.25 -8.58 -12.41
N THR A 2 -21.05 -9.14 -12.51
CA THR A 2 -20.09 -9.15 -11.39
C THR A 2 -19.40 -7.81 -11.23
N LEU A 3 -19.19 -7.38 -9.99
CA LEU A 3 -18.55 -6.12 -9.60
C LEU A 3 -17.17 -5.94 -10.26
N ASP A 4 -16.45 -7.03 -10.50
CA ASP A 4 -15.19 -7.06 -11.24
C ASP A 4 -15.34 -6.53 -12.67
N ARG A 5 -16.40 -6.91 -13.39
CA ARG A 5 -16.65 -6.44 -14.76
C ARG A 5 -16.89 -4.93 -14.79
N ALA A 6 -17.54 -4.38 -13.76
CA ALA A 6 -17.75 -2.93 -13.66
C ALA A 6 -16.42 -2.19 -13.49
N TYR A 7 -15.48 -2.72 -12.70
CA TYR A 7 -14.15 -2.14 -12.58
C TYR A 7 -13.35 -2.23 -13.88
N TYR A 8 -13.40 -3.35 -14.59
CA TYR A 8 -12.76 -3.47 -15.91
C TYR A 8 -13.33 -2.46 -16.92
N LEU A 9 -14.65 -2.28 -16.95
CA LEU A 9 -15.30 -1.27 -17.80
C LEU A 9 -14.88 0.14 -17.41
N LEU A 10 -14.76 0.43 -16.11
CA LEU A 10 -14.27 1.71 -15.60
C LEU A 10 -12.85 2.00 -16.10
N ALA A 11 -11.93 1.03 -16.01
CA ALA A 11 -10.56 1.20 -16.49
C ALA A 11 -10.48 1.36 -18.00
N ALA A 12 -11.27 0.61 -18.76
CA ALA A 12 -11.39 0.78 -20.20
C ALA A 12 -11.92 2.18 -20.56
N PHE A 13 -12.91 2.68 -19.82
CA PHE A 13 -13.45 4.02 -19.99
C PHE A 13 -12.39 5.12 -19.74
N TYR A 14 -11.64 5.07 -18.63
CA TYR A 14 -10.57 6.05 -18.38
C TYR A 14 -9.43 5.94 -19.41
N SER A 15 -9.13 4.73 -19.88
CA SER A 15 -8.14 4.53 -20.95
C SER A 15 -8.60 5.20 -22.24
N LEU A 16 -9.88 5.06 -22.59
CA LEU A 16 -10.47 5.72 -23.76
C LEU A 16 -10.41 7.25 -23.65
N ILE A 17 -10.66 7.83 -22.48
CA ILE A 17 -10.53 9.28 -22.23
C ILE A 17 -9.11 9.76 -22.54
N VAL A 18 -8.08 9.04 -22.09
CA VAL A 18 -6.68 9.40 -22.38
C VAL A 18 -6.40 9.35 -23.89
N ILE A 19 -6.89 8.32 -24.59
CA ILE A 19 -6.73 8.20 -26.05
C ILE A 19 -7.40 9.38 -26.77
N ILE A 20 -8.63 9.74 -26.38
CA ILE A 20 -9.33 10.91 -26.93
C ILE A 20 -8.53 12.18 -26.69
N GLY A 21 -7.94 12.34 -25.49
CA GLY A 21 -7.05 13.45 -25.17
C GLY A 21 -5.83 13.53 -26.09
N VAL A 22 -5.21 12.40 -26.43
CA VAL A 22 -4.06 12.35 -27.34
C VAL A 22 -4.49 12.83 -28.73
N ILE A 23 -5.60 12.30 -29.24
CA ILE A 23 -6.15 12.68 -30.55
C ILE A 23 -6.47 14.18 -30.58
N ALA A 24 -7.05 14.72 -29.51
CA ALA A 24 -7.36 16.15 -29.41
C ALA A 24 -6.11 17.02 -29.52
N ILE A 25 -5.01 16.66 -28.83
CA ILE A 25 -3.73 17.39 -28.93
C ILE A 25 -3.15 17.31 -30.35
N LEU A 26 -3.15 16.12 -30.95
CA LEU A 26 -2.62 15.92 -32.31
C LEU A 26 -3.43 16.66 -33.38
N ALA A 27 -4.74 16.84 -33.16
CA ALA A 27 -5.62 17.62 -34.02
C ALA A 27 -5.47 19.15 -33.82
N GLY A 28 -4.50 19.62 -33.02
CA GLY A 28 -4.28 21.03 -32.72
C GLY A 28 -5.21 21.60 -31.65
N GLY A 29 -5.95 20.75 -30.95
CA GLY A 29 -6.76 21.12 -29.80
C GLY A 29 -5.98 21.12 -28.48
N GLY A 30 -6.50 21.83 -27.48
CA GLY A 30 -5.93 21.82 -26.13
C GLY A 30 -5.10 23.05 -25.78
N THR A 31 -4.78 23.18 -24.50
CA THR A 31 -4.00 24.28 -23.95
C THR A 31 -2.51 23.90 -23.85
N LEU A 32 -1.64 24.88 -23.57
CA LEU A 32 -0.22 24.64 -23.24
C LEU A 32 -0.02 23.61 -22.11
N LEU A 33 -1.01 23.45 -21.22
CA LEU A 33 -0.98 22.50 -20.12
C LEU A 33 -1.52 21.10 -20.49
N ALA A 34 -2.09 20.92 -21.68
CA ALA A 34 -2.71 19.66 -22.09
C ALA A 34 -1.74 18.45 -22.02
N PRO A 35 -0.46 18.56 -22.41
CA PRO A 35 0.47 17.43 -22.28
C PRO A 35 0.68 16.97 -20.84
N ILE A 36 0.72 17.90 -19.88
CA ILE A 36 0.90 17.60 -18.45
C ILE A 36 -0.33 16.87 -17.91
N HIS A 37 -1.53 17.36 -18.24
CA HIS A 37 -2.79 16.71 -17.85
C HIS A 37 -2.88 15.31 -18.44
N LEU A 38 -2.42 15.13 -19.68
CA LEU A 38 -2.43 13.84 -20.34
C LEU A 38 -1.45 12.85 -19.71
N LEU A 39 -0.24 13.31 -19.34
CA LEU A 39 0.73 12.51 -18.59
C LEU A 39 0.14 12.05 -17.25
N LEU A 40 -0.45 12.96 -16.48
CA LEU A 40 -1.08 12.64 -15.19
C LEU A 40 -2.26 11.68 -15.36
N GLY A 41 -3.08 11.87 -16.41
CA GLY A 41 -4.17 10.97 -16.76
C GLY A 41 -3.68 9.57 -17.12
N ALA A 42 -2.65 9.46 -17.96
CA ALA A 42 -2.03 8.19 -18.34
C ALA A 42 -1.45 7.46 -17.12
N LEU A 43 -0.72 8.17 -16.25
CA LEU A 43 -0.18 7.61 -15.02
C LEU A 43 -1.29 7.10 -14.09
N SER A 44 -2.39 7.86 -13.99
CA SER A 44 -3.53 7.48 -13.17
C SER A 44 -4.25 6.23 -13.72
N VAL A 45 -4.36 6.11 -15.05
CA VAL A 45 -4.88 4.91 -15.71
C VAL A 45 -4.00 3.69 -15.43
N ILE A 46 -2.67 3.84 -15.45
CA ILE A 46 -1.74 2.77 -15.08
C ILE A 46 -1.98 2.32 -13.64
N GLY A 47 -2.13 3.27 -12.71
CA GLY A 47 -2.46 2.97 -11.31
C GLY A 47 -3.78 2.25 -11.16
N LEU A 48 -4.80 2.66 -11.92
CA LEU A 48 -6.12 2.02 -11.94
C LEU A 48 -6.05 0.57 -12.45
N TRP A 49 -5.31 0.31 -13.53
CA TRP A 49 -5.08 -1.05 -14.01
C TRP A 49 -4.30 -1.88 -13.00
N GLY A 50 -3.29 -1.32 -12.34
CA GLY A 50 -2.57 -1.98 -11.24
C GLY A 50 -3.51 -2.39 -10.09
N TYR A 51 -4.40 -1.49 -9.69
CA TYR A 51 -5.41 -1.76 -8.67
C TYR A 51 -6.34 -2.92 -9.06
N ILE A 52 -6.88 -2.90 -10.29
CA ILE A 52 -7.85 -3.89 -10.75
C ILE A 52 -7.21 -5.25 -10.99
N LEU A 53 -6.01 -5.28 -11.56
CA LEU A 53 -5.24 -6.50 -11.79
C LEU A 53 -4.54 -7.02 -10.52
N LYS A 54 -4.68 -6.31 -9.39
CA LYS A 54 -4.01 -6.61 -8.12
C LYS A 54 -2.49 -6.80 -8.28
N ARG A 55 -1.88 -5.97 -9.13
CA ARG A 55 -0.46 -6.04 -9.47
C ARG A 55 0.24 -4.75 -9.08
N GLY A 56 1.35 -4.89 -8.36
CA GLY A 56 2.23 -3.76 -8.06
C GLY A 56 2.89 -3.22 -9.33
N PHE A 57 2.54 -2.00 -9.70
CA PHE A 57 3.26 -1.17 -10.67
C PHE A 57 3.96 -0.05 -9.91
N MET A 58 5.25 0.16 -10.21
CA MET A 58 6.10 1.15 -9.53
C MET A 58 6.16 0.93 -8.00
N ASN A 59 6.41 2.00 -7.24
CA ASN A 59 6.55 1.94 -5.78
C ASN A 59 5.25 2.44 -5.10
N PRO A 60 4.72 1.77 -4.06
CA PRO A 60 3.54 2.23 -3.29
C PRO A 60 3.67 3.68 -2.82
N ARG A 61 4.90 4.10 -2.48
CA ARG A 61 5.20 5.46 -2.00
C ARG A 61 4.93 6.56 -3.02
N MET A 62 4.79 6.25 -4.31
CA MET A 62 4.50 7.24 -5.34
C MET A 62 3.00 7.48 -5.52
N TRP A 63 2.18 6.45 -5.34
CA TRP A 63 0.75 6.50 -5.67
C TRP A 63 -0.08 7.34 -4.70
N ARG A 64 0.20 7.26 -3.39
CA ARG A 64 -0.50 8.07 -2.38
C ARG A 64 -0.22 9.57 -2.52
N PRO A 65 1.04 10.03 -2.65
CA PRO A 65 1.34 11.44 -2.91
C PRO A 65 0.74 11.92 -4.24
N LEU A 66 0.78 11.11 -5.29
CA LEU A 66 0.15 11.44 -6.56
C LEU A 66 -1.36 11.68 -6.39
N ALA A 67 -2.06 10.78 -5.70
CA ALA A 67 -3.48 10.95 -5.38
C ALA A 67 -3.72 12.23 -4.57
N GLY A 68 -2.83 12.56 -3.63
CA GLY A 68 -2.87 13.81 -2.87
C GLY A 68 -2.73 15.06 -3.75
N VAL A 69 -1.77 15.07 -4.66
CA VAL A 69 -1.56 16.19 -5.61
C VAL A 69 -2.80 16.36 -6.51
N LEU A 70 -3.36 15.26 -7.02
CA LEU A 70 -4.58 15.30 -7.82
C LEU A 70 -5.78 15.81 -7.01
N ALA A 71 -5.92 15.39 -5.75
CA ALA A 71 -6.96 15.88 -4.85
C ALA A 71 -6.85 17.40 -4.61
N VAL A 72 -5.65 17.90 -4.34
CA VAL A 72 -5.39 19.34 -4.22
C VAL A 72 -5.71 20.07 -5.51
N GLY A 73 -5.36 19.50 -6.66
CA GLY A 73 -5.73 20.02 -7.97
C GLY A 73 -7.25 20.18 -8.14
N ILE A 74 -8.03 19.18 -7.73
CA ILE A 74 -9.51 19.25 -7.75
C ILE A 74 -10.01 20.37 -6.83
N VAL A 75 -9.45 20.52 -5.62
CA VAL A 75 -9.86 21.58 -4.67
C VAL A 75 -9.55 22.97 -5.22
N ILE A 76 -8.36 23.17 -5.80
CA ILE A 76 -7.99 24.43 -6.45
C ILE A 76 -8.94 24.71 -7.62
N GLN A 77 -9.23 23.69 -8.43
CA GLN A 77 -10.14 23.80 -9.56
C GLN A 77 -11.55 24.23 -9.12
N MET A 78 -12.07 23.63 -8.05
CA MET A 78 -13.35 24.01 -7.43
C MET A 78 -13.33 25.45 -6.91
N PHE A 79 -12.24 25.86 -6.24
CA PHE A 79 -12.10 27.23 -5.76
C PHE A 79 -12.11 28.26 -6.89
N ILE A 80 -11.43 27.98 -8.00
CA ILE A 80 -11.43 28.85 -9.19
C ILE A 80 -12.84 28.98 -9.76
N MET A 81 -13.58 27.88 -9.88
CA MET A 81 -14.97 27.94 -10.37
C MET A 81 -15.87 28.83 -9.51
N LEU A 82 -15.67 28.84 -8.20
CA LEU A 82 -16.49 29.60 -7.26
C LEU A 82 -16.12 31.09 -7.20
N THR A 83 -14.87 31.44 -7.54
CA THR A 83 -14.34 32.79 -7.37
C THR A 83 -14.18 33.57 -8.67
N THR A 84 -14.20 32.89 -9.82
CA THR A 84 -13.98 33.51 -11.13
C THR A 84 -15.18 33.33 -12.05
N ALA A 85 -15.48 34.37 -12.85
CA ALA A 85 -16.49 34.30 -13.89
C ALA A 85 -15.94 33.51 -15.09
N LEU A 86 -16.25 32.22 -15.14
CA LEU A 86 -15.84 31.33 -16.22
C LEU A 86 -16.89 31.29 -17.33
N SER A 87 -16.46 31.05 -18.57
CA SER A 87 -17.40 30.78 -19.67
C SER A 87 -18.14 29.46 -19.40
N SER A 88 -19.38 29.34 -19.89
CA SER A 88 -20.19 28.11 -19.71
C SER A 88 -19.48 26.86 -20.24
N VAL A 89 -18.69 27.02 -21.30
CA VAL A 89 -17.86 25.95 -21.87
C VAL A 89 -16.79 25.52 -20.89
N LEU A 90 -16.00 26.46 -20.35
CA LEU A 90 -14.92 26.15 -19.41
C LEU A 90 -15.46 25.52 -18.12
N LEU A 91 -16.58 26.05 -17.62
CA LEU A 91 -17.25 25.53 -16.43
C LEU A 91 -17.68 24.07 -16.64
N THR A 92 -18.28 23.75 -17.79
CA THR A 92 -18.71 22.38 -18.12
C THR A 92 -17.52 21.42 -18.16
N TRP A 93 -16.43 21.82 -18.82
CA TRP A 93 -15.21 21.00 -18.90
C TRP A 93 -14.59 20.75 -17.53
N MET A 94 -14.45 21.79 -16.71
CA MET A 94 -13.86 21.67 -15.39
C MET A 94 -14.78 20.86 -14.45
N LEU A 95 -16.11 21.02 -14.52
CA LEU A 95 -17.03 20.23 -13.67
C LEU A 95 -16.96 18.74 -14.03
N THR A 96 -17.00 18.45 -15.32
CA THR A 96 -16.90 17.09 -15.86
C THR A 96 -15.58 16.45 -15.43
N SER A 97 -14.45 17.15 -15.60
CA SER A 97 -13.14 16.62 -15.22
C SER A 97 -13.02 16.38 -13.72
N SER A 98 -13.56 17.25 -12.87
CA SER A 98 -13.56 17.04 -11.41
C SER A 98 -14.36 15.80 -11.01
N ILE A 99 -15.59 15.64 -11.51
CA ILE A 99 -16.45 14.49 -11.17
C ILE A 99 -15.76 13.18 -11.52
N PHE A 100 -15.21 13.08 -12.74
CA PHE A 100 -14.49 11.87 -13.16
C PHE A 100 -13.14 11.69 -12.44
N SER A 101 -12.52 12.75 -11.91
CA SER A 101 -11.24 12.61 -11.21
C SER A 101 -11.37 12.14 -9.76
N VAL A 102 -12.49 12.41 -9.07
CA VAL A 102 -12.66 12.04 -7.66
C VAL A 102 -12.56 10.53 -7.44
N MET A 103 -13.28 9.74 -8.24
CA MET A 103 -13.24 8.27 -8.14
C MET A 103 -11.83 7.73 -8.37
N LEU A 104 -11.16 8.26 -9.39
CA LEU A 104 -9.78 7.92 -9.75
C LEU A 104 -8.84 8.19 -8.57
N VAL A 105 -8.93 9.37 -7.95
CA VAL A 105 -8.12 9.75 -6.77
C VAL A 105 -8.33 8.78 -5.62
N ILE A 106 -9.57 8.42 -5.30
CA ILE A 106 -9.89 7.47 -4.21
C ILE A 106 -9.25 6.10 -4.50
N MET A 107 -9.35 5.63 -5.74
CA MET A 107 -8.76 4.36 -6.15
C MET A 107 -7.23 4.39 -6.08
N LEU A 108 -6.59 5.44 -6.58
CA LEU A 108 -5.13 5.59 -6.48
C LEU A 108 -4.66 5.68 -5.03
N TYR A 109 -5.39 6.40 -4.18
CA TYR A 109 -5.04 6.54 -2.77
C TYR A 109 -5.09 5.19 -2.05
N ARG A 110 -6.11 4.38 -2.34
CA ARG A 110 -6.23 3.00 -1.82
C ARG A 110 -5.17 2.08 -2.42
N TYR A 111 -4.93 2.16 -3.72
CA TYR A 111 -3.90 1.36 -4.38
C TYR A 111 -2.51 1.61 -3.79
N GLY A 112 -2.17 2.88 -3.50
CA GLY A 112 -0.91 3.25 -2.86
C GLY A 112 -0.77 2.91 -1.38
N ASP A 113 -1.73 2.21 -0.77
CA ASP A 113 -1.57 1.75 0.60
C ASP A 113 -0.50 0.65 0.67
N ARG A 114 0.48 0.82 1.57
CA ARG A 114 1.61 -0.10 1.70
C ARG A 114 1.20 -1.40 2.36
N ASP A 115 0.19 -1.36 3.22
CA ASP A 115 -0.32 -2.53 3.91
C ASP A 115 -1.28 -3.32 3.02
N GLN A 116 -0.75 -3.90 1.93
CA GLN A 116 -1.48 -4.74 1.00
C GLN A 116 -0.60 -5.88 0.44
N PRO A 117 -1.15 -7.08 0.23
CA PRO A 117 -0.39 -8.22 -0.30
C PRO A 117 0.17 -8.04 -1.72
N LEU A 118 -0.39 -7.08 -2.49
CA LEU A 118 0.02 -6.83 -3.87
C LEU A 118 1.45 -6.26 -3.99
N TRP A 119 1.96 -5.70 -2.89
CA TRP A 119 3.31 -5.11 -2.82
C TRP A 119 4.38 -6.08 -2.33
N ALA A 120 3.97 -7.25 -1.83
CA ALA A 120 4.88 -8.25 -1.28
C ALA A 120 5.52 -9.10 -2.39
N SER A 121 6.79 -9.46 -2.22
CA SER A 121 7.47 -10.44 -3.07
C SER A 121 6.88 -11.84 -2.87
N ASP A 122 7.17 -12.76 -3.80
CA ASP A 122 6.72 -14.14 -3.65
C ASP A 122 7.41 -14.88 -2.50
N GLU A 123 8.65 -14.49 -2.15
CA GLU A 123 9.32 -14.98 -0.93
C GLU A 123 8.59 -14.47 0.32
N GLU A 124 8.31 -13.16 0.39
CA GLU A 124 7.60 -12.53 1.51
C GLU A 124 6.20 -13.13 1.70
N ARG A 125 5.48 -13.42 0.62
CA ARG A 125 4.18 -14.11 0.67
C ARG A 125 4.29 -15.53 1.22
N THR A 126 5.37 -16.23 0.91
CA THR A 126 5.58 -17.59 1.38
C THR A 126 5.95 -17.60 2.86
N ALA A 127 6.84 -16.71 3.28
CA ALA A 127 7.16 -16.47 4.68
C ALA A 127 5.92 -16.02 5.48
N ALA A 128 5.09 -15.14 4.93
CA ALA A 128 3.86 -14.66 5.57
C ALA A 128 2.85 -15.79 5.81
N ARG A 129 2.66 -16.69 4.83
CA ARG A 129 1.81 -17.88 5.02
C ARG A 129 2.33 -18.78 6.13
N GLN A 130 3.65 -18.99 6.20
CA GLN A 130 4.25 -19.79 7.27
C GLN A 130 4.08 -19.14 8.64
N LEU A 131 4.29 -17.82 8.73
CA LEU A 131 4.10 -17.06 9.97
C LEU A 131 2.63 -17.06 10.42
N ASP A 132 1.69 -16.95 9.48
CA ASP A 132 0.26 -16.96 9.80
C ASP A 132 -0.22 -18.31 10.34
N VAL A 133 0.33 -19.42 9.82
CA VAL A 133 0.10 -20.77 10.37
C VAL A 133 0.63 -20.85 11.80
N LEU A 134 1.90 -20.46 12.02
CA LEU A 134 2.51 -20.48 13.37
C LEU A 134 1.71 -19.64 14.37
N LEU A 135 1.25 -18.46 13.97
CA LEU A 135 0.45 -17.58 14.82
C LEU A 135 -0.97 -18.09 15.08
N SER A 136 -1.49 -18.94 14.20
CA SER A 136 -2.80 -19.58 14.39
C SER A 136 -2.71 -20.76 15.36
N ASP A 137 -1.59 -21.47 15.33
CA ASP A 137 -1.32 -22.60 16.24
C ASP A 137 -0.88 -22.12 17.64
N SER A 138 -0.08 -21.06 17.71
CA SER A 138 0.50 -20.55 18.95
C SER A 138 0.65 -19.03 18.90
N SER A 139 -0.22 -18.32 19.62
CA SER A 139 -0.12 -16.86 19.80
C SER A 139 -0.10 -16.52 21.29
N PRO A 140 0.81 -15.66 21.77
CA PRO A 140 1.83 -14.89 21.04
C PRO A 140 3.07 -15.70 20.62
N LEU A 141 3.72 -15.30 19.52
CA LEU A 141 5.06 -15.78 19.17
C LEU A 141 6.11 -14.76 19.60
N THR A 142 7.22 -15.24 20.16
CA THR A 142 8.37 -14.39 20.50
C THR A 142 9.61 -14.93 19.81
N ALA A 143 10.39 -14.04 19.20
CA ALA A 143 11.72 -14.36 18.68
C ALA A 143 12.74 -13.35 19.19
N ILE A 144 13.94 -13.84 19.47
CA ILE A 144 15.06 -13.02 19.91
C ILE A 144 16.20 -13.25 18.94
N LYS A 145 16.70 -12.17 18.34
CA LYS A 145 17.90 -12.20 17.51
C LYS A 145 18.99 -11.36 18.15
N ARG A 146 20.14 -12.00 18.37
CA ARG A 146 21.36 -11.36 18.88
C ARG A 146 22.34 -11.20 17.73
N ASP A 147 22.80 -9.98 17.51
CA ASP A 147 23.83 -9.65 16.55
C ASP A 147 24.91 -8.80 17.23
N GLY A 148 25.98 -9.46 17.68
CA GLY A 148 27.05 -8.84 18.47
C GLY A 148 26.53 -8.19 19.75
N SER A 149 26.64 -6.86 19.84
CA SER A 149 26.20 -6.06 20.98
C SER A 149 24.73 -5.61 20.93
N ARG A 150 23.98 -6.03 19.89
CA ARG A 150 22.57 -5.67 19.69
C ARG A 150 21.67 -6.89 19.89
N GLU A 151 20.60 -6.71 20.66
CA GLU A 151 19.56 -7.72 20.84
C GLU A 151 18.22 -7.14 20.38
N ASN A 152 17.59 -7.76 19.40
CA ASN A 152 16.24 -7.45 18.97
C ASN A 152 15.30 -8.56 19.45
N SER A 153 14.41 -8.23 20.38
CA SER A 153 13.31 -9.11 20.80
C SER A 153 12.03 -8.64 20.14
N VAL A 154 11.35 -9.54 19.45
CA VAL A 154 10.08 -9.24 18.78
C VAL A 154 9.01 -10.20 19.25
N LYS A 155 7.91 -9.62 19.75
CA LYS A 155 6.70 -10.35 20.10
C LYS A 155 5.61 -10.04 19.08
N VAL A 156 5.11 -11.07 18.41
CA VAL A 156 4.05 -10.99 17.42
C VAL A 156 2.78 -11.60 17.98
N THR A 157 1.66 -10.91 17.81
CA THR A 157 0.33 -11.35 18.24
C THR A 157 -0.66 -11.25 17.09
N LYS A 158 -1.51 -12.27 16.96
CA LYS A 158 -2.66 -12.25 16.05
C LYS A 158 -3.90 -11.86 16.84
N SER A 159 -4.70 -10.95 16.28
CA SER A 159 -5.94 -10.46 16.89
C SER A 159 -7.05 -10.40 15.83
N ASN A 160 -8.32 -10.32 16.24
CA ASN A 160 -9.49 -10.37 15.34
C ASN A 160 -9.53 -9.28 14.23
N GLY A 161 -8.59 -8.32 14.23
CA GLY A 161 -8.48 -7.26 13.23
C GLY A 161 -7.08 -7.09 12.64
N GLY A 162 -6.21 -8.10 12.73
CA GLY A 162 -4.87 -8.10 12.15
C GLY A 162 -3.78 -8.50 13.13
N TYR A 163 -2.56 -8.07 12.83
CA TYR A 163 -1.34 -8.45 13.51
C TYR A 163 -0.73 -7.27 14.25
N ARG A 164 -0.09 -7.56 15.38
CA ARG A 164 0.63 -6.57 16.19
C ARG A 164 2.02 -7.10 16.50
N ALA A 165 3.03 -6.30 16.18
CA ALA A 165 4.42 -6.56 16.51
C ALA A 165 4.90 -5.57 17.58
N SER A 166 5.32 -6.09 18.73
CA SER A 166 6.02 -5.32 19.76
C SER A 166 7.51 -5.60 19.63
N VAL A 167 8.29 -4.60 19.27
CA VAL A 167 9.74 -4.69 19.09
C VAL A 167 10.42 -4.05 20.28
N THR A 168 11.38 -4.77 20.86
CA THR A 168 12.30 -4.24 21.87
C THR A 168 13.71 -4.39 21.33
N ARG A 169 14.40 -3.27 21.10
CA ARG A 169 15.79 -3.24 20.65
C ARG A 169 16.67 -2.81 21.81
N ARG A 170 17.67 -3.60 22.14
CA ARG A 170 18.68 -3.27 23.14
C ARG A 170 20.02 -3.11 22.44
N SER A 171 20.66 -1.97 22.67
CA SER A 171 22.02 -1.66 22.23
C SER A 171 22.86 -1.22 23.43
N GLN A 172 24.15 -0.91 23.20
CA GLN A 172 25.02 -0.34 24.24
C GLN A 172 24.58 1.07 24.68
N GLU A 173 23.85 1.79 23.83
CA GLU A 173 23.42 3.18 24.07
C GLU A 173 22.04 3.29 24.72
N GLY A 174 21.28 2.19 24.78
CA GLY A 174 19.96 2.19 25.43
C GLY A 174 19.03 1.07 24.97
N GLN A 175 17.79 1.14 25.44
CA GLN A 175 16.71 0.22 25.08
C GLN A 175 15.56 1.02 24.45
N GLU A 176 15.20 0.67 23.22
CA GLU A 176 14.06 1.23 22.50
C GLU A 176 12.93 0.20 22.43
N ARG A 177 11.69 0.65 22.68
CA ARG A 177 10.51 -0.19 22.55
C ARG A 177 9.45 0.53 21.73
N PHE A 178 8.94 -0.14 20.71
CA PHE A 178 7.85 0.37 19.90
C PHE A 178 6.92 -0.74 19.45
N GLU A 179 5.69 -0.36 19.11
CA GLU A 179 4.64 -1.27 18.66
C GLU A 179 4.12 -0.81 17.30
N GLU A 180 3.98 -1.76 16.38
CA GLU A 180 3.40 -1.53 15.06
C GLU A 180 2.26 -2.51 14.79
N ARG A 181 1.29 -2.05 13.99
CA ARG A 181 0.07 -2.81 13.65
C ARG A 181 -0.03 -2.99 12.14
N PHE A 182 -0.43 -4.18 11.73
CA PHE A 182 -0.54 -4.59 10.33
C PHE A 182 -1.85 -5.31 10.10
N GLN A 183 -2.51 -5.03 8.97
CA GLN A 183 -3.69 -5.77 8.52
C GLN A 183 -3.29 -7.08 7.85
N TYR A 184 -2.17 -7.10 7.14
CA TYR A 184 -1.72 -8.27 6.36
C TYR A 184 -0.41 -8.86 6.88
N PRO A 185 -0.27 -10.21 6.87
CA PRO A 185 0.94 -10.88 7.36
C PRO A 185 2.16 -10.61 6.48
N GLU A 186 1.97 -10.31 5.19
CA GLU A 186 3.07 -9.96 4.27
C GLU A 186 3.77 -8.68 4.69
N THR A 187 3.00 -7.64 5.03
CA THR A 187 3.54 -6.36 5.51
C THR A 187 4.28 -6.53 6.83
N LEU A 188 3.77 -7.42 7.69
CA LEU A 188 4.43 -7.79 8.94
C LEU A 188 5.78 -8.47 8.68
N VAL A 189 5.86 -9.46 7.79
CA VAL A 189 7.12 -10.14 7.46
C VAL A 189 8.14 -9.15 6.91
N PHE A 190 7.74 -8.32 5.94
CA PHE A 190 8.61 -7.26 5.41
C PHE A 190 9.14 -6.35 6.54
N PHE A 191 8.28 -5.99 7.49
CA PHE A 191 8.68 -5.19 8.63
C PHE A 191 9.67 -5.91 9.56
N LEU A 192 9.41 -7.17 9.90
CA LEU A 192 10.26 -7.98 10.77
C LEU A 192 11.67 -8.10 10.18
N GLU A 193 11.77 -8.50 8.91
CA GLU A 193 13.05 -8.70 8.23
C GLU A 193 13.82 -7.39 8.09
N LYS A 194 13.13 -6.31 7.67
CA LYS A 194 13.80 -5.04 7.35
C LYS A 194 14.19 -4.22 8.57
N PHE A 195 13.41 -4.27 9.65
CA PHE A 195 13.62 -3.40 10.83
C PHE A 195 14.24 -4.13 12.02
N THR A 196 14.07 -5.46 12.11
CA THR A 196 14.54 -6.25 13.26
C THR A 196 15.52 -7.35 12.86
N SER A 197 15.66 -7.63 11.55
CA SER A 197 16.42 -8.74 10.99
C SER A 197 15.94 -10.12 11.44
N VAL A 198 14.80 -10.20 12.12
CA VAL A 198 14.15 -11.45 12.55
C VAL A 198 13.42 -12.06 11.36
N THR A 199 13.67 -13.34 11.10
CA THR A 199 12.97 -14.11 10.07
C THR A 199 11.94 -15.04 10.68
N VAL A 200 11.07 -15.64 9.85
CA VAL A 200 10.08 -16.63 10.31
C VAL A 200 10.73 -17.85 10.97
N ASP A 201 11.92 -18.24 10.51
CA ASP A 201 12.67 -19.36 11.08
C ASP A 201 13.19 -19.07 12.50
N ASP A 202 13.43 -17.80 12.85
CA ASP A 202 13.84 -17.42 14.21
C ASP A 202 12.70 -17.68 15.22
N PHE A 203 11.43 -17.55 14.80
CA PHE A 203 10.27 -17.92 15.62
C PHE A 203 10.15 -19.44 15.78
N ARG A 204 10.41 -20.22 14.72
CA ARG A 204 10.40 -21.69 14.80
C ARG A 204 11.47 -22.23 15.75
N ARG A 205 12.68 -21.67 15.68
CA ARG A 205 13.76 -22.04 16.61
C ARG A 205 13.39 -21.74 18.05
N SER A 206 12.81 -20.55 18.30
CA SER A 206 12.40 -20.14 19.64
C SER A 206 11.32 -21.08 20.21
N ALA A 207 10.30 -21.42 19.42
CA ALA A 207 9.28 -22.39 19.82
C ALA A 207 9.87 -23.78 20.14
N SER A 208 10.82 -24.26 19.33
CA SER A 208 11.47 -25.56 19.57
C SER A 208 12.37 -25.60 20.81
N LEU A 209 12.86 -24.44 21.27
CA LEU A 209 13.68 -24.32 22.48
C LEU A 209 12.80 -24.35 23.74
N ASP A 210 11.66 -23.65 23.72
CA ASP A 210 10.68 -23.70 24.81
C ASP A 210 10.14 -25.12 25.05
N ASP A 211 9.83 -25.87 23.98
CA ASP A 211 9.38 -27.27 24.09
C ASP A 211 10.45 -28.19 24.72
N ARG A 212 11.75 -27.93 24.46
CA ARG A 212 12.85 -28.71 25.02
C ARG A 212 13.14 -28.37 26.47
N GLU A 213 13.07 -27.10 26.86
CA GLU A 213 13.20 -26.70 28.26
C GLU A 213 12.03 -27.21 29.10
N SER A 214 10.80 -27.19 28.56
CA SER A 214 9.64 -27.79 29.24
C SER A 214 9.80 -29.30 29.43
N ALA A 215 10.35 -30.02 28.45
CA ALA A 215 10.59 -31.46 28.57
C ALA A 215 11.71 -31.79 29.57
N ALA A 216 12.76 -30.98 29.64
CA ALA A 216 13.86 -31.16 30.59
C ALA A 216 13.49 -30.82 32.04
N ALA A 217 12.52 -29.93 32.27
CA ALA A 217 12.03 -29.57 33.60
C ALA A 217 11.07 -30.61 34.22
N THR A 218 10.74 -31.69 33.50
CA THR A 218 9.80 -32.73 33.95
C THR A 218 10.50 -34.06 34.33
N VAL A 219 11.84 -34.05 34.46
CA VAL A 219 12.66 -35.20 34.91
C VAL A 219 13.36 -34.83 36.21
#